data_AF-A0A354YFX5-F1
#
_entry.id   AF-A0A354YFX5-F1
#
_cell.length_a   1.000
_cell.length_b   1.000
_cell.length_c   1.000
_cell.angle_alpha   90.00
_cell.angle_beta   90.00
_cell.angle_gamma   90.00
#
_symmetry.space_group_name_H-M   'P 1'
#
loop_
_entity.id
_entity.type
_entity.pdbx_description
1 polymer ?
#
loop_
_entity_poly.entity_id
_entity_poly.type
_entity_poly.pdbx_seq_one_letter_code
_entity_poly.pdbx_strand_id
1 'polypeptide(L)'
;MRAKPSSGFVLTVVCLLLSGCGAGDGPGEEQAASAMAVTLTEAKTQPLARAVSVSGPVSAYEEMQLGVELSGQRVTALNVDVGQQVKAGQVLLQLDHRTLDSELAQAEASMRQAQASLELARAQRERGEKLSAGQLISLGDLDELRAAHTQAQAQLEIGR
;
A
#
# COMPACT_ATOMS: atom_id res chain seq x y z
N MET A 1 -63.83 13.14 106.44
CA MET A 1 -63.73 13.07 107.91
C MET A 1 -62.32 12.63 108.29
N ARG A 2 -61.67 13.39 109.18
CA ARG A 2 -60.35 13.15 109.84
C ARG A 2 -59.13 13.13 108.89
N ALA A 3 -57.94 13.64 109.20
CA ALA A 3 -57.40 14.61 110.17
C ALA A 3 -55.94 14.90 109.70
N LYS A 4 -55.44 16.10 110.00
CA LYS A 4 -54.01 16.57 109.96
C LYS A 4 -53.15 15.73 110.96
N PRO A 5 -51.82 15.96 111.19
CA PRO A 5 -50.85 16.92 110.61
C PRO A 5 -49.36 16.44 110.49
N SER A 6 -48.51 17.39 110.05
CA SER A 6 -47.15 17.75 110.54
C SER A 6 -45.90 16.92 110.21
N SER A 7 -44.95 17.63 109.58
CA SER A 7 -43.55 17.90 110.01
C SER A 7 -42.69 17.89 108.75
N GLY A 8 -42.31 19.04 108.20
CA GLY A 8 -41.29 19.89 108.80
C GLY A 8 -39.93 19.45 108.28
N PHE A 9 -39.20 20.38 107.66
CA PHE A 9 -37.73 20.38 107.57
C PHE A 9 -36.99 19.77 106.36
N VAL A 10 -37.64 19.13 105.38
CA VAL A 10 -36.88 18.47 104.27
C VAL A 10 -37.04 19.14 102.89
N LEU A 11 -37.96 20.10 102.73
CA LEU A 11 -38.27 20.70 101.41
C LEU A 11 -37.64 22.08 101.15
N THR A 12 -36.55 22.44 101.85
CA THR A 12 -35.82 23.72 101.67
C THR A 12 -34.58 23.57 100.75
N VAL A 13 -34.34 22.38 100.20
CA VAL A 13 -33.18 22.07 99.31
C VAL A 13 -33.61 21.89 97.84
N VAL A 14 -34.91 22.00 97.53
CA VAL A 14 -35.48 21.86 96.17
C VAL A 14 -36.08 23.19 95.69
N CYS A 15 -35.42 24.32 96.01
CA CYS A 15 -35.75 25.64 95.47
C CYS A 15 -34.54 26.39 94.90
N LEU A 16 -33.34 25.78 94.90
CA LEU A 16 -32.10 26.45 94.46
C LEU A 16 -31.59 26.03 93.07
N LEU A 17 -32.30 25.16 92.34
CA LEU A 17 -31.81 24.62 91.05
C LEU A 17 -32.62 25.01 89.80
N LEU A 18 -33.59 25.92 89.87
CA LEU A 18 -34.45 26.25 88.72
C LEU A 18 -34.72 27.76 88.48
N SER A 19 -33.76 28.65 88.72
CA SER A 19 -33.91 30.06 88.30
C SER A 19 -32.61 30.64 87.77
N GLY A 20 -32.49 30.68 86.45
CA GLY A 20 -31.35 31.32 85.77
C GLY A 20 -31.34 31.19 84.25
N CYS A 21 -32.50 31.18 83.59
CA CYS A 21 -32.61 31.35 82.14
C CYS A 21 -33.68 32.41 81.89
N GLY A 22 -33.25 33.61 81.47
CA GLY A 22 -34.11 34.77 81.25
C GLY A 22 -33.33 35.87 80.52
N ALA A 23 -33.81 36.18 79.32
CA ALA A 23 -33.27 37.08 78.30
C ALA A 23 -32.82 38.46 78.80
N GLY A 24 -31.72 38.96 78.22
CA GLY A 24 -31.28 40.33 78.30
C GLY A 24 -30.54 40.73 77.02
N ASP A 25 -31.17 41.60 76.22
CA ASP A 25 -30.60 42.30 75.07
C ASP A 25 -29.36 43.11 75.48
N GLY A 26 -28.24 42.87 74.79
CA GLY A 26 -27.01 43.64 74.87
C GLY A 26 -26.60 44.14 73.48
N PRO A 27 -26.11 45.39 73.33
CA PRO A 27 -26.01 46.05 72.05
C PRO A 27 -24.70 45.72 71.30
N GLY A 28 -24.82 45.56 69.98
CA GLY A 28 -23.81 45.95 69.00
C GLY A 28 -22.69 44.96 68.73
N GLU A 29 -22.87 44.14 67.70
CA GLU A 29 -21.80 43.83 66.76
C GLU A 29 -22.42 43.65 65.36
N GLU A 30 -22.23 44.66 64.53
CA GLU A 30 -22.46 44.58 63.09
C GLU A 30 -21.42 43.60 62.54
N GLN A 31 -21.83 42.36 62.28
CA GLN A 31 -20.98 41.40 61.58
C GLN A 31 -20.75 41.94 60.17
N ALA A 32 -19.65 42.68 59.97
CA ALA A 32 -19.13 42.96 58.66
C ALA A 32 -18.90 41.63 57.97
N ALA A 33 -19.76 41.28 57.02
CA ALA A 33 -19.55 40.13 56.16
C ALA A 33 -18.17 40.32 55.52
N SER A 34 -17.24 39.43 55.87
CA SER A 34 -15.92 39.39 55.27
C SER A 34 -16.09 39.18 53.77
N ALA A 35 -16.04 40.28 53.02
CA ALA A 35 -16.08 40.23 51.58
C ALA A 35 -14.75 39.65 51.11
N MET A 36 -14.76 38.37 50.74
CA MET A 36 -13.61 37.72 50.11
C MET A 36 -13.21 38.50 48.86
N ALA A 37 -11.99 39.03 48.86
CA ALA A 37 -11.42 39.66 47.68
C ALA A 37 -11.23 38.59 46.59
N VAL A 38 -11.93 38.76 45.47
CA VAL A 38 -11.82 37.87 44.31
C VAL A 38 -11.12 38.59 43.16
N THR A 39 -10.13 37.92 42.59
CA THR A 39 -9.38 38.44 41.44
C THR A 39 -10.12 38.07 40.16
N LEU A 40 -10.56 39.07 39.39
CA LEU A 40 -11.19 38.90 38.09
C LEU A 40 -10.17 39.09 36.97
N THR A 41 -10.36 38.38 35.86
CA THR A 41 -9.60 38.60 34.63
C THR A 41 -10.54 38.60 33.42
N GLU A 42 -10.25 39.43 32.42
CA GLU A 42 -11.05 39.52 31.20
C GLU A 42 -10.75 38.35 30.26
N ALA A 43 -11.80 37.66 29.81
CA ALA A 43 -11.67 36.59 28.83
C ALA A 43 -11.26 37.15 27.46
N LYS A 44 -10.17 36.64 26.89
CA LYS A 44 -9.68 37.02 25.56
C LYS A 44 -9.69 35.80 24.64
N THR A 45 -10.42 35.90 23.53
CA THR A 45 -10.40 34.87 22.49
C THR A 45 -9.10 34.96 21.72
N GLN A 46 -8.32 33.89 21.74
CA GLN A 46 -7.10 33.75 20.96
C GLN A 46 -7.19 32.48 20.10
N PRO A 47 -6.63 32.49 18.88
CA PRO A 47 -6.57 31.30 18.06
C PRO A 47 -5.70 30.25 18.74
N LEU A 48 -6.33 29.16 19.20
CA LEU A 48 -5.65 28.02 19.79
C LEU A 48 -5.38 26.99 18.70
N ALA A 49 -4.11 26.84 18.30
CA ALA A 49 -3.71 25.79 17.37
C ALA A 49 -3.85 24.42 18.04
N ARG A 50 -4.92 23.70 17.70
CA ARG A 50 -5.16 22.33 18.17
C ARG A 50 -4.57 21.34 17.17
N ALA A 51 -3.36 20.86 17.46
CA ALA A 51 -2.78 19.75 16.71
C ALA A 51 -3.25 18.42 17.32
N VAL A 52 -3.57 17.44 16.47
CA VAL A 52 -3.83 16.06 16.88
C VAL A 52 -2.68 15.22 16.35
N SER A 53 -1.83 14.74 17.26
CA SER A 53 -0.73 13.83 16.90
C SER A 53 -1.29 12.42 16.73
N VAL A 54 -1.13 11.87 15.54
CA VAL A 54 -1.55 10.50 15.21
C VAL A 54 -0.32 9.75 14.69
N SER A 55 -0.11 8.53 15.19
CA SER A 55 0.91 7.63 14.69
C SER A 55 0.25 6.50 13.90
N GLY A 56 0.78 6.21 12.71
CA GLY A 56 0.36 5.09 11.88
C GLY A 56 1.55 4.49 11.13
N PRO A 57 1.44 3.24 10.65
CA PRO A 57 2.50 2.61 9.87
C PRO A 57 2.64 3.32 8.52
N VAL A 58 3.87 3.42 8.04
CA VAL A 58 4.19 3.89 6.68
C VAL A 58 4.63 2.67 5.87
N SER A 59 4.02 2.48 4.71
CA SER A 59 4.38 1.42 3.76
C SER A 59 4.89 2.02 2.45
N ALA A 60 5.58 1.20 1.66
CA ALA A 60 5.92 1.57 0.30
C ALA A 60 4.64 1.84 -0.50
N TYR A 61 4.70 2.80 -1.43
CA TYR A 61 3.60 3.10 -2.34
C TYR A 61 3.38 1.96 -3.34
N GLU A 62 4.47 1.36 -3.81
CA GLU A 62 4.48 0.19 -4.69
C GLU A 62 5.54 -0.81 -4.19
N GLU A 63 5.16 -2.09 -4.15
CA GLU A 63 6.04 -3.20 -3.81
C GLU A 63 6.00 -4.23 -4.94
N MET A 64 7.16 -4.59 -5.48
CA MET A 64 7.27 -5.57 -6.56
C MET A 64 8.35 -6.59 -6.21
N GLN A 65 7.99 -7.87 -6.32
CA GLN A 65 8.95 -8.96 -6.20
C GLN A 65 9.60 -9.20 -7.56
N LEU A 66 10.93 -9.05 -7.61
CA LEU A 66 11.71 -9.30 -8.81
C LEU A 66 12.21 -10.74 -8.79
N GLY A 67 11.84 -11.49 -9.84
CA GLY A 67 12.28 -12.87 -10.05
C GLY A 67 12.77 -13.06 -11.48
N VAL A 68 13.48 -14.16 -11.72
CA VAL A 68 13.91 -14.56 -13.06
C VAL A 68 12.82 -15.42 -13.69
N GLU A 69 12.28 -14.99 -14.83
CA GLU A 69 11.24 -15.72 -15.57
C GLU A 69 11.79 -17.00 -16.24
N LEU A 70 13.06 -16.95 -16.66
CA LEU A 70 13.77 -18.07 -17.27
C LEU A 70 14.25 -19.05 -16.20
N SER A 71 13.51 -20.15 -16.05
CA SER A 71 13.83 -21.23 -15.12
C SER A 71 15.14 -21.93 -15.50
N GLY A 72 16.01 -22.22 -14.52
CA GLY A 72 17.21 -23.05 -14.71
C GLY A 72 18.46 -22.32 -15.20
N GLN A 73 18.39 -21.03 -15.48
CA GLN A 73 19.56 -20.23 -15.88
C GLN A 73 20.41 -19.83 -14.67
N ARG A 74 21.72 -20.02 -14.76
CA ARG A 74 22.66 -19.66 -13.69
C ARG A 74 22.94 -18.15 -13.71
N VAL A 75 22.98 -17.54 -12.53
CA VAL A 75 23.41 -16.14 -12.38
C VAL A 75 24.92 -16.05 -12.59
N THR A 76 25.34 -15.28 -13.59
CA THR A 76 26.75 -14.98 -13.89
C THR A 76 27.28 -13.84 -13.04
N ALA A 77 26.45 -12.82 -12.78
CA ALA A 77 26.82 -11.67 -11.96
C ALA A 77 25.61 -11.07 -11.26
N LEU A 78 25.83 -10.52 -10.06
CA LEU A 78 24.91 -9.65 -9.36
C LEU A 78 25.57 -8.27 -9.29
N ASN A 79 24.89 -7.25 -9.83
CA ASN A 79 25.43 -5.91 -10.04
C ASN A 79 24.99 -4.92 -8.97
N VAL A 80 24.23 -5.37 -7.97
CA VAL A 80 23.64 -4.54 -6.92
C VAL A 80 23.76 -5.18 -5.55
N ASP A 81 23.87 -4.32 -4.53
CA ASP A 81 23.94 -4.73 -3.13
C ASP A 81 22.58 -4.61 -2.43
N VAL A 82 22.43 -5.35 -1.34
CA VAL A 82 21.20 -5.32 -0.52
C VAL A 82 20.97 -3.92 0.04
N GLY A 83 19.77 -3.36 -0.20
CA GLY A 83 19.39 -2.03 0.27
C GLY A 83 19.83 -0.87 -0.63
N GLN A 84 20.49 -1.16 -1.76
CA GLN A 84 20.88 -0.15 -2.73
C GLN A 84 19.66 0.41 -3.49
N GLN A 85 19.60 1.73 -3.67
CA GLN A 85 18.60 2.36 -4.54
C GLN A 85 18.97 2.13 -6.00
N VAL A 86 17.99 1.66 -6.79
CA VAL A 86 18.17 1.33 -8.22
C VAL A 86 17.21 2.14 -9.07
N LYS A 87 17.57 2.36 -10.34
CA LYS A 87 16.73 3.10 -11.31
C LYS A 87 16.10 2.15 -12.31
N ALA A 88 14.99 2.58 -12.91
CA ALA A 88 14.38 1.86 -14.02
C ALA A 88 15.38 1.66 -15.17
N GLY A 89 15.45 0.43 -15.69
CA GLY A 89 16.39 0.04 -16.76
C GLY A 89 17.81 -0.31 -16.31
N GLN A 90 18.11 -0.24 -15.00
CA GLN A 90 19.40 -0.68 -14.47
C GLN A 90 19.49 -2.21 -14.49
N VAL A 91 20.58 -2.75 -15.02
CA VAL A 91 20.87 -4.19 -14.98
C VAL A 91 21.21 -4.57 -13.54
N LEU A 92 20.39 -5.42 -12.94
CA LEU A 92 20.56 -5.88 -11.55
C LEU A 92 21.35 -7.19 -11.47
N LEU A 93 21.08 -8.10 -12.41
CA LEU A 93 21.73 -9.40 -12.50
C LEU A 93 21.95 -9.77 -13.96
N GLN A 94 22.97 -10.58 -14.20
CA GLN A 94 23.26 -11.15 -15.51
C GLN A 94 23.13 -12.67 -15.45
N LEU A 95 22.44 -13.25 -16.42
CA LEU A 95 22.26 -14.70 -16.58
C LEU A 95 23.26 -15.26 -17.59
N ASP A 96 23.60 -16.54 -17.42
CA ASP A 96 24.46 -17.30 -18.34
C ASP A 96 23.71 -17.53 -19.65
N HIS A 97 24.08 -16.79 -20.70
CA HIS A 97 23.34 -16.74 -21.97
C HIS A 97 23.89 -17.70 -23.03
N ARG A 98 24.91 -18.52 -22.73
CA ARG A 98 25.58 -19.36 -23.75
C ARG A 98 24.64 -20.33 -24.46
N THR A 99 23.69 -20.91 -23.73
CA THR A 99 22.66 -21.79 -24.30
C THR A 99 21.68 -21.00 -25.16
N LEU A 100 21.23 -19.84 -24.68
CA LEU A 100 20.33 -18.94 -25.40
C LEU A 100 20.96 -18.41 -26.69
N ASP A 101 22.25 -18.09 -26.67
CA ASP A 101 22.99 -17.65 -27.87
C ASP A 101 23.06 -18.78 -28.90
N SER A 102 23.23 -20.03 -28.44
CA SER A 102 23.28 -21.20 -29.32
C SER A 102 21.91 -21.48 -29.94
N GLU A 103 20.84 -21.38 -29.14
CA GLU A 103 19.45 -21.49 -29.61
C GLU A 103 19.08 -20.38 -30.59
N LEU A 104 19.50 -19.13 -30.30
CA LEU A 104 19.34 -17.99 -31.19
C LEU A 104 20.06 -18.23 -32.52
N ALA A 105 21.33 -18.66 -32.48
CA ALA A 105 22.09 -18.97 -33.68
C ALA A 105 21.43 -20.10 -34.52
N GLN A 106 20.85 -21.10 -33.87
CA GLN A 106 20.12 -22.18 -34.53
C GLN A 106 18.81 -21.69 -35.17
N ALA A 107 18.06 -20.83 -34.47
CA ALA A 107 16.85 -20.22 -35.00
C ALA A 107 17.16 -19.32 -36.21
N GLU A 108 18.19 -18.48 -36.11
CA GLU A 108 18.67 -17.64 -37.21
C GLU A 108 19.12 -18.46 -38.42
N ALA A 109 19.86 -19.56 -38.19
CA ALA A 109 20.26 -20.46 -39.27
C ALA A 109 19.04 -21.09 -39.97
N SER A 110 18.03 -21.51 -39.20
CA SER A 110 16.78 -22.06 -39.74
C SER A 110 16.00 -21.02 -40.56
N MET A 111 15.97 -19.78 -40.09
CA MET A 111 15.36 -18.66 -40.80
C MET A 111 16.11 -18.37 -42.12
N ARG A 112 17.45 -18.34 -42.11
CA ARG A 112 18.26 -18.20 -43.34
C ARG A 112 18.02 -19.33 -44.33
N GLN A 113 17.87 -20.57 -43.85
CA GLN A 113 17.55 -21.72 -44.70
C GLN A 113 16.17 -21.56 -45.37
N ALA A 114 15.15 -21.13 -44.62
CA ALA A 114 13.81 -20.88 -45.15
C ALA A 114 13.80 -19.71 -46.16
N GLN A 115 14.61 -18.66 -45.92
CA GLN A 115 14.78 -17.58 -46.90
C GLN A 115 15.41 -18.08 -48.19
N ALA A 116 16.47 -18.90 -48.09
CA ALA A 116 17.13 -19.45 -49.28
C ALA A 116 16.21 -20.39 -50.07
N SER A 117 15.38 -21.19 -49.40
CA SER A 117 14.40 -22.06 -50.08
C SER A 117 13.30 -21.25 -50.78
N LEU A 118 12.85 -20.15 -50.17
CA LEU A 118 11.90 -19.23 -50.80
C LEU A 118 12.49 -18.57 -52.05
N GLU A 119 13.72 -18.04 -51.97
CA GLU A 119 14.38 -17.43 -53.13
C GLU A 119 14.55 -18.44 -54.27
N LEU A 120 14.91 -19.69 -53.95
CA LEU A 120 14.98 -20.77 -54.93
C LEU A 120 13.61 -21.07 -55.56
N ALA A 121 12.56 -21.21 -54.76
CA ALA A 121 11.20 -21.48 -55.25
C ALA A 121 10.66 -20.32 -56.08
N ARG A 122 10.98 -19.08 -55.71
CA ARG A 122 10.65 -17.87 -56.46
C ARG A 122 11.33 -17.87 -57.83
N ALA A 123 12.63 -18.13 -57.88
CA ALA A 123 13.36 -18.21 -59.14
C ALA A 123 12.84 -19.34 -60.05
N GLN A 124 12.42 -20.47 -59.47
CA GLN A 124 11.80 -21.56 -60.22
C GLN A 124 10.43 -21.16 -60.79
N ARG A 125 9.55 -20.56 -59.98
CA ARG A 125 8.25 -20.04 -60.43
C ARG A 125 8.41 -19.03 -61.56
N GLU A 126 9.31 -18.05 -61.41
CA GLU A 126 9.57 -17.03 -62.44
C GLU A 126 10.10 -17.64 -63.74
N ARG A 127 10.94 -18.68 -63.68
CA ARG A 127 11.36 -19.44 -64.86
C ARG A 127 10.20 -20.21 -65.48
N GLY A 128 9.39 -20.89 -64.67
CA GLY A 128 8.22 -21.63 -65.13
C GLY A 128 7.21 -20.74 -65.85
N GLU A 129 6.94 -19.54 -65.32
CA GLU A 129 6.03 -18.56 -65.94
C GLU A 129 6.52 -18.13 -67.33
N LYS A 130 7.84 -17.89 -67.48
CA LYS A 130 8.43 -17.56 -68.78
C LYS A 130 8.33 -18.71 -69.79
N LEU A 131 8.54 -19.95 -69.35
CA LEU A 131 8.45 -21.14 -70.21
C LEU A 131 7.01 -21.48 -70.59
N SER A 132 6.04 -21.27 -69.68
CA SER A 132 4.62 -21.47 -69.94
C SER A 132 4.08 -20.47 -70.97
N ALA A 133 4.56 -19.22 -70.93
CA ALA A 133 4.24 -18.22 -71.95
C ALA A 133 4.68 -18.65 -73.36
N GLY A 134 5.78 -19.41 -73.46
CA GLY A 134 6.24 -20.03 -74.70
C GLY A 134 5.63 -21.41 -75.02
N GLN A 135 4.61 -21.86 -74.27
CA GLN A 135 4.01 -23.21 -74.34
C GLN A 135 5.04 -24.35 -74.21
N LEU A 136 6.14 -24.14 -73.48
CA LEU A 136 7.22 -25.13 -73.31
C LEU A 136 7.03 -26.06 -72.09
N ILE A 137 6.07 -25.77 -71.21
CA ILE A 137 5.71 -26.58 -70.04
C ILE A 137 4.19 -26.68 -69.90
N SER A 138 3.71 -27.69 -69.16
CA SER A 138 2.28 -27.86 -68.92
C SER A 138 1.74 -26.87 -67.86
N LEU A 139 0.42 -26.67 -67.84
CA LEU A 139 -0.23 -25.87 -66.79
C LEU A 139 -0.09 -26.51 -65.40
N GLY A 140 -0.10 -27.85 -65.34
CA GLY A 140 0.09 -28.59 -64.09
C GLY A 140 1.46 -28.33 -63.47
N ASP A 141 2.52 -28.34 -64.29
CA ASP A 141 3.89 -28.05 -63.82
C ASP A 141 4.01 -26.62 -63.28
N LEU A 142 3.35 -25.65 -63.94
CA LEU A 142 3.33 -24.27 -63.48
C LEU A 142 2.61 -24.12 -62.13
N ASP A 143 1.49 -24.81 -61.95
CA ASP A 143 0.74 -24.78 -60.70
C ASP A 143 1.49 -25.47 -59.55
N GLU A 144 2.27 -26.52 -59.84
CA GLU A 144 3.19 -27.13 -58.88
C GLU A 144 4.27 -26.14 -58.42
N LEU A 145 4.90 -25.42 -59.36
CA LEU A 145 5.90 -24.40 -59.03
C LEU A 145 5.32 -23.25 -58.20
N ARG A 146 4.07 -22.85 -58.47
CA ARG A 146 3.35 -21.85 -57.67
C ARG A 146 3.05 -22.36 -56.28
N ALA A 147 2.58 -23.61 -56.15
CA ALA A 147 2.34 -24.24 -54.86
C ALA A 147 3.62 -24.34 -54.03
N ALA A 148 4.74 -24.74 -54.65
CA ALA A 148 6.05 -24.80 -53.99
C ALA A 148 6.53 -23.43 -53.50
N HIS A 149 6.31 -22.36 -54.27
CA HIS A 149 6.60 -20.99 -53.84
C HIS A 149 5.76 -20.59 -52.64
N THR A 150 4.44 -20.79 -52.68
CA THR A 150 3.54 -20.47 -51.55
C THR A 150 3.89 -21.28 -50.30
N GLN A 151 4.26 -22.55 -50.44
CA GLN A 151 4.72 -23.37 -49.33
C GLN A 151 6.01 -22.83 -48.72
N ALA A 152 6.99 -22.43 -49.55
CA ALA A 152 8.24 -21.85 -49.06
C ALA A 152 8.01 -20.48 -48.38
N GLN A 153 7.04 -19.68 -48.86
CA GLN A 153 6.63 -18.44 -48.20
C GLN A 153 6.05 -18.72 -46.80
N ALA A 154 5.11 -19.66 -46.70
CA ALA A 154 4.52 -20.05 -45.43
C ALA A 154 5.58 -20.58 -44.45
N GLN A 155 6.58 -21.32 -44.94
CA GLN A 155 7.67 -21.84 -44.11
C GLN A 155 8.55 -20.73 -43.52
N LEU A 156 8.74 -19.62 -44.25
CA LEU A 156 9.45 -18.45 -43.76
C LEU A 156 8.63 -17.68 -42.71
N GLU A 157 7.32 -17.59 -42.90
CA GLU A 157 6.42 -16.91 -41.95
C GLU A 157 6.38 -17.61 -40.58
N ILE A 158 6.50 -18.94 -40.53
CA ILE A 158 6.58 -19.70 -39.26
C ILE A 158 7.85 -19.35 -38.48
N GLY A 159 8.94 -18.98 -39.17
CA GLY A 159 10.24 -18.67 -38.56
C GLY A 159 10.45 -17.19 -38.23
N ARG A 160 9.42 -16.35 -38.34
CA ARG A 160 9.46 -14.90 -38.10
C ARG A 160 8.72 -14.53 -36.81
#